data_AF-A0A0B6YHP7-F1
#
_entry.id   AF-A0A0B6YHP7-F1
#
_cell.length_a   1.000
_cell.length_b   1.000
_cell.length_c   1.000
_cell.angle_alpha   90.00
_cell.angle_beta   90.00
_cell.angle_gamma   90.00
#
_symmetry.space_group_name_H-M   'P 1'
#
loop_
_entity.id
_entity.type
_entity.pdbx_description
1 polymer ?
#
loop_
_entity_poly.entity_id
_entity_poly.type
_entity_poly.pdbx_seq_one_letter_code
_entity_poly.pdbx_strand_id
1 'polypeptide(L)'
;GIDTVMNGKQALQTLKTKVSYGKILEYSIVRLDLSVCQNNCSGHGHCNQKTKQCVCEAFWMSNLFTANKFGTESNCDWSILY
;
A
#
# COMPACT_ATOMS: atom_id res chain seq x y z
N GLY A 1 14.33 -19.75 19.17
CA GLY A 1 13.98 -19.70 17.73
C GLY A 1 13.75 -18.26 17.40
N ILE A 2 14.31 -17.76 16.30
CA ILE A 2 14.13 -16.37 15.89
C ILE A 2 12.69 -16.24 15.38
N ASP A 3 11.82 -15.60 16.14
CA ASP A 3 10.51 -15.19 15.66
C ASP A 3 10.75 -14.18 14.52
N THR A 4 10.58 -14.62 13.28
CA THR A 4 10.65 -13.75 12.13
C THR A 4 9.44 -12.82 12.17
N VAL A 5 9.63 -11.64 12.76
CA VAL A 5 8.65 -10.56 12.73
C VAL A 5 8.37 -10.22 11.27
N MET A 6 7.26 -10.72 10.74
CA MET A 6 6.84 -10.44 9.36
C MET A 6 6.39 -8.98 9.24
N ASN A 7 6.85 -8.32 8.17
CA ASN A 7 6.37 -6.97 7.86
C ASN A 7 4.86 -7.01 7.55
N GLY A 8 4.12 -6.01 8.00
CA GLY A 8 2.67 -5.96 7.80
C GLY A 8 2.27 -5.97 6.32
N LYS A 9 3.05 -5.36 5.43
CA LYS A 9 2.82 -5.43 3.98
C LYS A 9 2.92 -6.87 3.45
N GLN A 10 3.89 -7.64 3.92
CA GLN A 10 4.08 -9.04 3.52
C GLN A 10 2.92 -9.91 4.04
N ALA A 11 2.49 -9.67 5.28
CA ALA A 11 1.31 -10.34 5.84
C ALA A 11 0.04 -10.03 5.03
N LEU A 12 -0.17 -8.76 4.65
CA LEU A 12 -1.29 -8.35 3.81
C LEU A 12 -1.28 -9.02 2.43
N GLN A 13 -0.13 -9.06 1.77
CA GLN A 13 -0.01 -9.70 0.44
C GLN A 13 -0.32 -11.19 0.54
N THR A 14 0.21 -11.86 1.56
CA THR A 14 -0.06 -13.28 1.83
C THR A 14 -1.54 -13.52 2.13
N LEU A 15 -2.18 -12.63 2.87
CA LEU A 15 -3.61 -12.73 3.15
C LEU A 15 -4.44 -12.50 1.88
N LYS A 16 -4.11 -11.50 1.05
CA LYS A 16 -4.82 -11.22 -0.21
C LYS A 16 -4.78 -12.43 -1.15
N THR A 17 -3.63 -13.12 -1.26
CA THR A 17 -3.52 -14.32 -2.11
C THR A 17 -4.31 -15.50 -1.55
N LYS A 18 -4.25 -15.73 -0.22
CA LYS A 18 -5.00 -16.82 0.43
C LYS A 18 -6.51 -16.58 0.44
N VAL A 19 -6.95 -15.34 0.67
CA VAL A 19 -8.36 -14.93 0.67
C VAL A 19 -8.95 -14.97 -0.75
N SER A 20 -8.18 -14.60 -1.78
CA SER A 20 -8.69 -14.68 -3.15
C SER A 20 -8.95 -16.11 -3.61
N TYR A 21 -8.27 -17.10 -3.02
CA TYR A 21 -8.39 -18.52 -3.36
C TYR A 21 -9.46 -19.25 -2.52
N GLY A 22 -9.80 -18.71 -1.35
CA GLY A 22 -10.75 -19.30 -0.42
C GLY A 22 -11.83 -18.30 -0.04
N LYS A 23 -13.08 -18.60 -0.43
CA LYS A 23 -14.28 -17.98 0.13
C LYS A 23 -14.31 -18.32 1.63
N ILE A 24 -13.62 -17.53 2.44
CA ILE A 24 -13.21 -17.91 3.81
C ILE A 24 -14.42 -18.00 4.76
N LEU A 25 -15.53 -17.33 4.44
CA LEU A 25 -16.80 -17.40 5.16
C LEU A 25 -17.96 -17.13 4.17
N GLU A 26 -19.21 -17.29 4.60
CA GLU A 26 -20.43 -16.90 3.87
C GLU A 26 -20.47 -15.40 3.46
N TYR A 27 -19.47 -14.62 3.86
CA TYR A 27 -19.33 -13.19 3.60
C TYR A 27 -18.23 -12.88 2.58
N SER A 28 -18.50 -11.93 1.68
CA SER A 28 -17.52 -11.39 0.74
C SER A 28 -16.63 -10.35 1.43
N ILE A 29 -15.31 -10.51 1.32
CA ILE A 29 -14.34 -9.54 1.83
C ILE A 29 -14.21 -8.42 0.80
N VAL A 30 -14.78 -7.26 1.12
CA VAL A 30 -14.79 -6.08 0.23
C VAL A 30 -13.45 -5.36 0.24
N ARG A 31 -12.77 -5.29 1.41
CA ARG A 31 -11.45 -4.66 1.57
C ARG A 31 -10.64 -5.35 2.65
N LEU A 32 -9.34 -5.47 2.41
CA LEU A 32 -8.37 -6.01 3.37
C LEU A 32 -7.13 -5.10 3.37
N ASP A 33 -6.99 -4.31 4.43
CA ASP A 33 -5.93 -3.33 4.61
C ASP A 33 -5.38 -3.38 6.04
N LEU A 34 -4.16 -2.88 6.26
CA LEU A 34 -3.56 -2.79 7.60
C LEU A 34 -4.21 -1.68 8.40
N SER A 35 -4.28 -1.83 9.72
CA SER A 35 -4.66 -0.75 10.63
C SER A 35 -3.72 0.45 10.50
N VAL A 36 -2.41 0.20 10.43
CA VAL A 36 -1.37 1.22 10.25
C VAL A 36 -0.86 1.20 8.81
N CYS A 37 -0.80 2.36 8.17
CA CYS A 37 -0.15 2.50 6.88
C CYS A 37 1.37 2.38 7.05
N GLN A 38 1.95 1.41 6.36
CA GLN A 38 3.40 1.16 6.34
C GLN A 38 4.07 1.65 5.05
N ASN A 39 3.36 2.48 4.26
CA ASN A 39 3.91 3.09 3.06
C ASN A 39 4.77 4.31 3.42
N ASN A 40 5.98 4.37 2.90
CA ASN A 40 6.91 5.48 3.13
C ASN A 40 6.76 6.62 2.10
N CYS A 41 5.83 6.52 1.14
CA CYS A 41 5.56 7.57 0.16
C CYS A 41 6.82 8.09 -0.54
N SER A 42 7.68 7.15 -0.93
CA SER A 42 8.95 7.45 -1.62
C SER A 42 9.97 8.25 -0.79
N GLY A 43 9.69 8.51 0.49
CA GLY A 43 10.47 9.42 1.33
C GLY A 43 10.15 10.91 1.11
N HIS A 44 9.11 11.22 0.34
CA HIS A 44 8.75 12.59 -0.09
C HIS A 44 7.28 12.91 0.21
N GLY A 45 6.78 12.41 1.33
CA GLY A 45 5.39 12.55 1.69
C GLY A 45 5.03 11.76 2.93
N HIS A 46 3.74 11.80 3.27
CA HIS A 46 3.20 11.10 4.43
C HIS A 46 2.01 10.24 4.02
N CYS A 47 1.90 9.04 4.62
CA CYS A 47 0.78 8.17 4.32
C CYS A 47 -0.44 8.51 5.17
N ASN A 48 -1.59 8.70 4.51
CA ASN A 48 -2.87 8.85 5.17
C ASN A 48 -3.33 7.51 5.77
N GLN A 49 -3.53 7.47 7.09
CA GLN A 49 -3.90 6.24 7.81
C GLN A 49 -5.28 5.69 7.44
N LYS A 50 -6.21 6.53 6.95
CA LYS A 50 -7.57 6.13 6.60
C LYS A 50 -7.68 5.65 5.15
N THR A 51 -7.12 6.42 4.21
CA THR A 51 -7.21 6.10 2.77
C THR A 51 -6.07 5.22 2.28
N LYS A 52 -5.00 5.10 3.06
CA LYS A 52 -3.73 4.44 2.68
C LYS A 52 -3.07 5.06 1.44
N GLN A 53 -3.42 6.31 1.15
CA GLN A 53 -2.84 7.09 0.06
C GLN A 53 -1.75 8.04 0.57
N CYS A 54 -0.76 8.27 -0.27
CA CYS A 54 0.32 9.22 -0.02
C CYS A 54 -0.13 10.66 -0.29
N VAL A 55 0.20 11.53 0.65
CA VAL A 55 0.14 12.98 0.51
C VAL A 55 1.57 13.44 0.27
N CYS A 56 1.86 13.93 -0.93
CA CYS A 56 3.20 14.31 -1.34
C CYS A 56 3.57 15.71 -0.83
N GLU A 57 4.85 15.89 -0.53
CA GLU A 57 5.44 17.18 -0.22
C GLU A 57 5.57 18.06 -1.48
N ALA A 58 5.87 19.35 -1.29
CA ALA A 58 6.03 20.28 -2.39
C ALA A 58 7.06 19.77 -3.41
N PHE A 59 6.77 19.99 -4.70
CA PHE A 59 7.58 19.55 -5.84
C PHE A 59 7.62 18.03 -6.10
N TRP A 60 6.86 17.24 -5.33
CA TRP A 60 6.73 15.80 -5.54
C TRP A 60 5.30 15.43 -5.92
N MET A 61 5.17 14.43 -6.80
CA MET A 61 3.88 13.89 -7.18
C MET A 61 3.93 12.38 -7.41
N SER A 62 2.74 11.78 -7.48
CA SER A 62 2.61 10.37 -7.85
C SER A 62 3.17 10.14 -9.24
N ASN A 63 3.89 9.04 -9.40
CA ASN A 63 4.42 8.65 -10.69
C ASN A 63 3.28 8.20 -11.62
N LEU A 64 3.12 8.93 -12.72
CA LEU A 64 2.06 8.73 -13.72
C LEU A 64 2.19 7.39 -14.46
N PHE A 65 3.40 6.85 -14.61
CA PHE A 65 3.63 5.55 -15.23
C PHE A 65 3.15 4.39 -14.35
N THR A 66 3.29 4.52 -13.03
CA THR A 66 2.78 3.55 -12.05
C THR A 66 1.29 3.69 -11.77
N ALA A 67 0.73 4.90 -11.87
CA ALA A 67 -0.70 5.16 -11.61
C ALA A 67 -1.63 4.38 -12.56
N ASN A 68 -1.18 4.10 -13.79
CA ASN A 68 -1.96 3.38 -14.80
C ASN A 68 -2.03 1.86 -14.61
N LYS A 69 -1.25 1.28 -13.67
CA LYS A 69 -1.41 -0.13 -13.31
C LYS A 69 -2.39 -0.25 -12.15
N PHE A 70 -3.58 -0.79 -12.44
CA PHE A 70 -4.70 -1.10 -11.54
C PHE A 70 -4.31 -1.98 -10.32
N GLY A 71 -3.52 -1.44 -9.40
CA GLY A 71 -3.04 -2.16 -8.22
C GLY A 71 -1.69 -1.70 -7.67
N THR A 72 -1.04 -0.69 -8.27
CA THR A 72 0.19 -0.13 -7.70
C THR A 72 -0.12 0.79 -6.51
N GLU A 73 0.65 0.64 -5.44
CA GLU A 73 0.52 1.43 -4.21
C GLU A 73 0.79 2.91 -4.50
N SER A 74 0.06 3.83 -3.85
CA SER A 74 0.28 5.28 -4.03
C SER A 74 1.73 5.65 -3.69
N ASN A 75 2.34 6.56 -4.45
CA ASN A 75 3.74 6.97 -4.27
C ASN A 75 3.93 8.48 -4.49
N CYS A 76 5.15 8.97 -4.27
CA CYS A 76 5.57 10.35 -4.51
C CYS A 76 6.96 10.39 -5.19
N ASP A 77 7.17 9.54 -6.20
CA ASP A 77 8.50 9.33 -6.80
C ASP A 77 8.91 10.42 -7.81
N TRP A 78 7.97 11.25 -8.29
CA TRP A 78 8.23 12.17 -9.41
C TRP A 78 8.51 13.59 -8.90
N SER A 79 9.73 14.10 -9.14
CA SER A 79 10.11 15.51 -8.92
C SER A 79 9.71 16.42 -10.09
N ILE A 80 9.10 17.56 -9.79
CA ILE A 80 8.71 18.57 -10.81
C ILE A 80 9.91 19.47 -11.17
N LEU A 81 10.93 19.53 -10.32
CA LEU A 81 12.15 20.30 -10.54
C LEU A 81 13.13 19.45 -11.37
N TYR A 82 13.55 19.98 -12.52
CA TYR A 82 14.49 19.38 -13.47
C TYR A 82 15.71 20.27 -13.67
#